data_AF-A0A7S3RT38-F1
#
_entry.id   AF-A0A7S3RT38-F1
#
_cell.length_a   1.000
_cell.length_b   1.000
_cell.length_c   1.000
_cell.angle_alpha   90.00
_cell.angle_beta   90.00
_cell.angle_gamma   90.00
#
_symmetry.space_group_name_H-M   'P 1'
#
loop_
_entity.id
_entity.type
_entity.pdbx_description
1 polymer ?
#
loop_
_entity_poly.entity_id
_entity_poly.type
_entity_poly.pdbx_seq_one_letter_code
_entity_poly.pdbx_strand_id
1 'polypeptide(L)'
;VAGRAVQPAERSCKGRRVAAVHETQHGAHQVQLAEERSCALTELSVADLQSLHPLFGDDVLAVWDFDASVERRDSIGGVSKRRVLEQADALAAWADAAA
;
A
#
# COMPACT_ATOMS: atom_id res chain seq x y z
N VAL A 1 -30.35 23.30 -6.62
CA VAL A 1 -28.90 23.05 -6.77
C VAL A 1 -28.74 21.55 -7.02
N ALA A 2 -28.53 21.16 -8.28
CA ALA A 2 -28.43 19.75 -8.65
C ALA A 2 -27.12 19.19 -8.11
N GLY A 3 -27.21 18.05 -7.41
CA GLY A 3 -26.07 17.31 -6.90
C GLY A 3 -25.08 17.03 -8.03
N ARG A 4 -23.89 17.61 -7.92
CA ARG A 4 -22.82 17.39 -8.87
C ARG A 4 -22.32 15.96 -8.64
N ALA A 5 -22.71 15.05 -9.54
CA ALA A 5 -22.10 13.74 -9.62
C ALA A 5 -20.59 13.93 -9.78
N VAL A 6 -19.83 13.51 -8.75
CA VAL A 6 -18.38 13.37 -8.88
C VAL A 6 -18.18 12.19 -9.82
N GLN A 7 -17.80 12.48 -11.07
CA GLN A 7 -17.32 11.45 -11.97
C GLN A 7 -16.13 10.75 -11.31
N PRO A 8 -16.01 9.41 -11.38
CA PRO A 8 -14.85 8.71 -10.83
C PRO A 8 -13.63 9.20 -11.60
N ALA A 9 -12.87 10.09 -10.97
CA ALA A 9 -11.65 10.61 -11.54
C ALA A 9 -10.60 9.52 -11.43
N GLU A 10 -10.49 8.68 -12.46
CA GLU A 10 -9.36 7.75 -12.65
C GLU A 10 -8.08 8.56 -12.89
N ARG A 11 -7.55 9.20 -11.84
CA ARG A 11 -6.26 9.89 -11.90
C ARG A 11 -5.17 8.86 -11.69
N SER A 12 -4.47 8.49 -12.76
CA SER A 12 -3.30 7.62 -12.67
C SER A 12 -2.06 8.41 -12.23
N CYS A 13 -1.52 8.08 -11.05
CA CYS A 13 -0.17 8.48 -10.64
C CYS A 13 0.72 7.22 -10.71
N LYS A 14 1.68 7.20 -11.65
CA LYS A 14 2.63 6.09 -11.88
C LYS A 14 1.95 4.75 -12.20
N GLY A 15 0.94 4.75 -13.07
CA GLY A 15 0.30 3.51 -13.55
C GLY A 15 -0.55 2.78 -12.50
N ARG A 16 -0.76 3.37 -11.32
CA ARG A 16 -1.64 2.81 -10.29
C ARG A 16 -3.07 3.29 -10.46
N ARG A 17 -4.02 2.42 -10.12
CA ARG A 17 -5.42 2.78 -9.88
C ARG A 17 -5.47 3.55 -8.56
N VAL A 18 -6.03 4.75 -8.58
CA VAL A 18 -6.07 5.66 -7.42
C VAL A 18 -7.53 6.03 -7.17
N ALA A 19 -8.05 5.66 -6.00
CA ALA A 19 -9.31 6.17 -5.47
C ALA A 19 -9.02 7.38 -4.55
N ALA A 20 -10.06 8.13 -4.17
CA ALA A 20 -9.88 9.16 -3.16
C ALA A 20 -9.38 8.53 -1.85
N VAL A 21 -8.52 9.22 -1.09
CA VAL A 21 -7.97 8.69 0.19
C VAL A 21 -9.10 8.25 1.12
N HIS A 22 -10.18 9.02 1.21
CA HIS A 22 -11.33 8.70 2.05
C HIS A 22 -12.05 7.42 1.60
N GLU A 23 -12.13 7.16 0.29
CA GLU A 23 -12.70 5.93 -0.27
C GLU A 23 -11.78 4.72 -0.06
N THR A 24 -10.46 4.95 -0.02
CA THR A 24 -9.46 3.90 0.24
C THR A 24 -9.38 3.56 1.74
N GLN A 25 -9.66 4.54 2.62
CA GLN A 25 -9.69 4.36 4.07
C GLN A 25 -10.93 3.62 4.60
N HIS A 26 -11.80 3.12 3.72
CA HIS A 26 -12.73 2.01 4.03
C HIS A 26 -12.02 0.66 4.26
N GLY A 27 -10.70 0.67 4.55
CA GLY A 27 -9.88 -0.50 4.94
C GLY A 27 -10.49 -1.38 6.04
N ALA A 28 -11.44 -0.85 6.81
CA ALA A 28 -12.24 -1.61 7.77
C ALA A 28 -13.08 -2.72 7.12
N HIS A 29 -13.49 -2.58 5.86
CA HIS A 29 -14.43 -3.51 5.22
C HIS A 29 -13.74 -4.81 4.77
N GLN A 30 -12.47 -4.75 4.33
CA GLN A 30 -11.73 -5.97 3.97
C GLN A 30 -11.39 -6.79 5.21
N VAL A 31 -10.99 -6.12 6.30
CA VAL A 31 -10.71 -6.78 7.58
C VAL A 31 -12.00 -7.39 8.14
N GLN A 32 -13.11 -6.65 8.12
CA GLN A 32 -14.43 -7.17 8.50
C GLN A 32 -14.84 -8.38 7.66
N LEU A 33 -14.67 -8.34 6.34
CA LEU A 33 -14.99 -9.47 5.46
C LEU A 33 -14.11 -10.71 5.75
N ALA A 34 -12.84 -10.50 6.06
CA ALA A 34 -11.93 -11.58 6.46
C ALA A 34 -12.36 -12.20 7.80
N GLU A 35 -12.74 -11.36 8.78
CA GLU A 35 -13.26 -11.80 10.08
C GLU A 35 -14.58 -12.57 9.95
N GLU A 36 -15.54 -12.06 9.17
CA GLU A 36 -16.82 -12.74 8.90
C GLU A 36 -16.64 -14.12 8.26
N ARG A 37 -15.59 -14.27 7.44
CA ARG A 37 -15.21 -15.54 6.81
C ARG A 37 -14.26 -16.38 7.65
N SER A 38 -13.83 -15.88 8.80
CA SER A 38 -12.85 -16.53 9.68
C SER A 38 -11.58 -16.95 8.94
N CYS A 39 -11.07 -16.07 8.08
CA CYS A 39 -9.87 -16.28 7.27
C CYS A 39 -8.89 -15.12 7.44
N ALA A 40 -7.63 -15.33 7.05
CA ALA A 40 -6.65 -14.26 7.00
C ALA A 40 -6.97 -13.31 5.83
N LEU A 41 -6.59 -12.03 5.98
CA LEU A 41 -6.78 -11.01 4.96
C LEU A 41 -6.09 -11.38 3.62
N THR A 42 -5.00 -12.14 3.69
CA THR A 42 -4.24 -12.66 2.53
C THR A 42 -4.94 -13.81 1.81
N GLU A 43 -5.96 -14.42 2.41
CA GLU A 43 -6.72 -15.54 1.86
C GLU A 43 -7.98 -15.10 1.09
N LEU A 44 -8.32 -13.81 1.15
CA LEU A 44 -9.43 -13.26 0.36
C LEU A 44 -9.12 -13.31 -1.14
N SER A 45 -10.10 -13.76 -1.92
CA SER A 45 -9.96 -13.79 -3.37
C SER A 45 -10.12 -12.41 -4.00
N VAL A 46 -9.67 -12.24 -5.24
CA VAL A 46 -9.89 -11.00 -6.01
C VAL A 46 -11.38 -10.69 -6.15
N ALA A 47 -12.22 -11.72 -6.32
CA ALA A 47 -13.68 -11.56 -6.40
C ALA A 47 -14.27 -11.00 -5.09
N ASP A 48 -13.74 -11.44 -3.94
CA ASP A 48 -14.17 -10.94 -2.64
C ASP A 48 -13.83 -9.47 -2.46
N LEU A 49 -12.61 -9.09 -2.85
CA LEU A 49 -12.19 -7.69 -2.83
C LEU A 49 -12.96 -6.84 -3.83
N GLN A 50 -13.28 -7.38 -5.02
CA GLN A 50 -14.10 -6.71 -6.02
C GLN A 50 -15.54 -6.45 -5.55
N SER A 51 -16.08 -7.30 -4.67
CA SER A 51 -17.38 -7.05 -4.05
C SER A 51 -17.41 -5.77 -3.19
N LEU A 52 -16.25 -5.35 -2.68
CA LEU A 52 -16.07 -4.12 -1.92
C LEU A 52 -15.79 -2.91 -2.82
N HIS A 53 -14.96 -3.08 -3.87
CA HIS A 53 -14.68 -2.00 -4.82
C HIS A 53 -14.24 -2.51 -6.20
N PRO A 54 -14.79 -1.98 -7.32
CA PRO A 54 -14.47 -2.45 -8.67
C PRO A 54 -13.04 -2.18 -9.12
N LEU A 55 -12.29 -1.31 -8.41
CA LEU A 55 -10.88 -1.04 -8.72
C LEU A 55 -9.92 -2.14 -8.25
N PHE A 56 -10.38 -3.15 -7.51
CA PHE A 56 -9.54 -4.32 -7.20
C PHE A 56 -9.36 -5.19 -8.44
N GLY A 57 -8.11 -5.58 -8.71
CA GLY A 57 -7.77 -6.57 -9.74
C GLY A 57 -6.66 -7.49 -9.25
N ASP A 58 -6.10 -8.30 -10.14
CA ASP A 58 -5.14 -9.35 -9.77
C ASP A 58 -3.84 -8.82 -9.12
N ASP A 59 -3.48 -7.58 -9.41
CA ASP A 59 -2.34 -6.87 -8.79
C ASP A 59 -2.48 -6.71 -7.27
N VAL A 60 -3.69 -6.82 -6.70
CA VAL A 60 -3.92 -6.72 -5.25
C VAL A 60 -3.22 -7.85 -4.49
N LEU A 61 -3.06 -9.02 -5.13
CA LEU A 61 -2.39 -10.16 -4.50
C LEU A 61 -0.89 -9.87 -4.25
N ALA A 62 -0.27 -9.03 -5.08
CA ALA A 62 1.12 -8.60 -4.91
C ALA A 62 1.32 -7.62 -3.74
N VAL A 63 0.23 -7.10 -3.14
CA VAL A 63 0.31 -6.27 -1.92
C VAL A 63 0.73 -7.11 -0.71
N TRP A 64 0.37 -8.40 -0.70
CA TRP A 64 0.65 -9.36 0.37
C TRP A 64 2.10 -9.89 0.37
N ASP A 65 2.95 -9.41 -0.53
CA ASP A 65 4.39 -9.62 -0.49
C ASP A 65 5.01 -8.65 0.53
N PHE A 66 5.40 -9.20 1.68
CA PHE A 66 5.98 -8.44 2.78
C PHE A 66 7.37 -7.87 2.43
N ASP A 67 8.19 -8.61 1.67
CA ASP A 67 9.50 -8.14 1.24
C ASP A 67 9.33 -6.96 0.28
N ALA A 68 8.43 -7.08 -0.69
CA ALA A 68 8.09 -5.96 -1.57
C ALA A 68 7.48 -4.77 -0.80
N SER A 69 6.76 -5.01 0.31
CA SER A 69 6.22 -3.95 1.17
C SER A 69 7.31 -3.14 1.86
N VAL A 70 8.36 -3.81 2.34
CA VAL A 70 9.54 -3.15 2.93
C VAL A 70 10.34 -2.43 1.85
N GLU A 71 10.61 -3.09 0.72
CA GLU A 71 11.41 -2.53 -0.36
C GLU A 71 10.74 -1.32 -1.05
N ARG A 72 9.41 -1.22 -1.04
CA ARG A 72 8.70 -0.01 -1.52
C ARG A 72 8.98 1.24 -0.68
N ARG A 73 9.40 1.11 0.58
CA ARG A 73 9.73 2.22 1.48
C ARG A 73 11.16 2.70 1.24
N ASP A 74 11.40 3.16 0.02
CA ASP A 74 12.73 3.50 -0.52
C ASP A 74 12.99 5.01 -0.64
N SER A 75 12.17 5.84 0.00
CA SER A 75 12.47 7.26 0.18
C SER A 75 13.69 7.44 1.08
N ILE A 76 14.28 8.64 1.09
CA ILE A 76 15.33 9.01 2.05
C ILE A 76 14.79 8.77 3.47
N GLY A 77 15.57 8.10 4.33
CA GLY A 77 15.13 7.67 5.67
C GLY A 77 14.19 6.46 5.70
N GLY A 78 13.95 5.81 4.55
CA GLY A 78 13.12 4.62 4.45
C GLY A 78 13.75 3.36 5.02
N VAL A 79 12.97 2.28 5.07
CA VAL A 79 13.34 0.98 5.67
C VAL A 79 13.67 -0.11 4.64
N SER A 80 13.66 0.21 3.35
CA SER A 80 14.19 -0.70 2.32
C SER A 80 15.65 -1.07 2.61
N LYS A 81 16.08 -2.27 2.24
CA LYS A 81 17.45 -2.75 2.49
C LYS A 81 18.50 -1.76 2.01
N ARG A 82 18.34 -1.22 0.80
CA ARG A 82 19.27 -0.22 0.23
C ARG A 82 19.41 1.01 1.13
N ARG A 83 18.28 1.57 1.61
CA ARG A 83 18.27 2.76 2.47
C ARG A 83 18.86 2.50 3.85
N VAL A 84 18.62 1.33 4.42
CA VAL A 84 19.21 0.95 5.70
C VAL A 84 20.73 0.83 5.58
N LEU A 85 21.23 0.24 4.49
CA LEU A 85 22.68 0.16 4.23
C LEU A 85 23.29 1.55 4.05
N GLU A 86 22.67 2.43 3.26
CA GLU A 86 23.14 3.82 3.09
C GLU A 86 23.17 4.58 4.42
N GLN A 87 22.18 4.37 5.29
CA GLN A 87 22.14 4.97 6.62
C GLN A 87 23.24 4.42 7.54
N ALA A 88 23.50 3.11 7.48
CA ALA A 88 24.56 2.47 8.24
C ALA A 88 25.95 2.98 7.82
N ASP A 89 26.19 3.08 6.51
CA ASP A 89 27.45 3.61 5.95
C ASP A 89 27.67 5.08 6.35
N ALA A 90 26.62 5.89 6.26
CA ALA A 90 26.68 7.29 6.68
C ALA A 90 26.95 7.44 8.18
N LEU A 91 26.36 6.56 9.02
CA LEU A 91 26.58 6.55 10.46
C LEU A 91 28.01 6.12 10.81
N ALA A 92 28.54 5.10 10.12
CA ALA A 92 29.92 4.65 10.30
C ALA A 92 30.91 5.78 9.95
N ALA A 93 30.73 6.43 8.80
CA ALA A 93 31.57 7.56 8.40
C ALA A 93 31.48 8.74 9.38
N TRP A 94 30.30 9.03 9.92
CA TRP A 94 30.13 10.05 10.95
C TRP A 94 30.86 9.69 12.25
N ALA A 95 30.78 8.43 12.69
CA ALA A 95 31.45 7.96 13.89
C ALA A 95 32.97 8.02 13.76
N ASP A 96 33.51 7.63 12.60
CA ASP A 96 34.95 7.69 12.32
C ASP A 96 35.47 9.13 12.24
N ALA A 97 34.69 10.07 11.68
CA ALA A 97 35.06 11.48 11.62
C ALA A 97 34.99 12.20 12.98
N ALA A 98 34.25 11.62 13.94
CA ALA A 98 34.11 12.14 15.30
C ALA A 98 35.16 11.57 16.28
N ALA A 99 35.95 10.58 15.84
CA ALA A 99 37.05 9.97 16.59
C ALA A 99 38.38 10.68 16.32
#